data_AF-A0A8T2XVK6-F1
#
_entry.id   AF-A0A8T2XVK6-F1
#
_cell.length_a   1.000
_cell.length_b   1.000
_cell.length_c   1.000
_cell.angle_alpha   90.00
_cell.angle_beta   90.00
_cell.angle_gamma   90.00
#
_symmetry.space_group_name_H-M   'P 1'
#
loop_
_entity.id
_entity.type
_entity.pdbx_description
1 polymer ?
#
loop_
_entity_poly.entity_id
_entity_poly.type
_entity_poly.pdbx_seq_one_letter_code
_entity_poly.pdbx_strand_id
1 'polypeptide(L)' 'MSSNQQLREELDARARRGETVIPGGTGGRSLEAQEHLAEGRSRGGQTRKEQLGTEGYQEMGRKGGLSTTDESGGERAERE' A
#
# COMPACT_ATOMS: atom_id res chain seq x y z
N MET A 1 -9.54 27.70 16.25
CA MET A 1 -8.98 26.50 15.59
C MET A 1 -8.78 26.85 14.12
N SER A 2 -7.63 26.53 13.54
CA SER A 2 -7.37 26.75 12.10
C SER A 2 -8.15 25.76 11.25
N SER A 3 -8.58 26.14 10.04
CA SER A 3 -9.31 25.26 9.11
C SER A 3 -8.57 23.95 8.81
N ASN A 4 -7.24 23.98 8.83
CA ASN A 4 -6.40 22.80 8.63
C ASN A 4 -6.45 21.84 9.83
N GLN A 5 -6.58 22.37 11.05
CA GLN A 5 -6.73 21.54 12.26
C GLN A 5 -8.08 20.81 12.26
N GLN A 6 -9.16 21.50 11.85
CA GLN A 6 -10.50 20.89 11.75
C GLN A 6 -10.53 19.75 10.73
N LEU A 7 -9.88 19.93 9.57
CA LEU A 7 -9.76 18.87 8.56
C LEU A 7 -8.99 17.66 9.11
N ARG A 8 -7.88 17.89 9.81
CA ARG A 8 -7.10 16.80 10.43
C ARG A 8 -7.90 16.03 11.47
N GLU A 9 -8.67 16.73 12.30
CA GLU A 9 -9.56 16.11 13.30
C GLU A 9 -10.68 15.28 12.64
N GLU A 10 -11.27 15.77 11.55
CA GLU A 10 -12.29 15.04 10.79
C GLU A 10 -11.73 13.74 10.20
N LEU A 11 -10.56 13.82 9.57
CA LEU A 11 -9.86 12.67 9.00
C LEU A 11 -9.47 11.66 10.08
N ASP A 12 -9.01 12.14 11.25
CA ASP A 12 -8.70 11.27 12.37
C ASP A 12 -9.95 10.56 12.92
N ALA A 13 -11.08 11.27 13.03
CA ALA A 13 -12.34 10.68 13.43
C ALA A 13 -12.85 9.60 12.45
N ARG A 14 -12.63 9.80 11.15
CA ARG A 14 -12.90 8.80 10.10
C ARG A 14 -12.00 7.58 10.25
N ALA A 15 -10.70 7.78 10.42
CA ALA A 15 -9.73 6.70 10.65
C ALA A 15 -10.09 5.84 11.87
N ARG A 16 -10.54 6.46 12.98
CA ARG A 16 -11.00 5.75 14.18
C ARG A 16 -12.22 4.86 13.95
N ARG A 17 -13.09 5.21 12.99
CA ARG A 17 -14.22 4.38 12.56
C ARG A 17 -13.81 3.22 11.65
N GLY A 18 -12.51 3.07 11.37
CA GLY A 18 -11.96 2.01 10.52
C GLY A 18 -11.88 2.41 9.04
N GLU A 19 -12.18 3.66 8.70
CA GLU A 19 -12.07 4.14 7.33
C GLU A 19 -10.60 4.36 6.95
N THR A 20 -10.21 3.99 5.73
CA THR A 20 -8.89 4.36 5.19
C THR A 20 -9.00 5.75 4.56
N VAL A 21 -8.35 6.74 5.17
CA VAL A 21 -8.28 8.12 4.69
C VAL A 21 -6.95 8.47 4.02
N ILE A 22 -5.90 7.65 4.24
CA ILE A 22 -4.62 7.74 3.52
C ILE A 22 -4.43 6.51 2.63
N PRO A 23 -4.33 6.66 1.30
CA PRO A 23 -4.02 5.56 0.40
C PRO A 23 -2.72 4.86 0.79
N GLY A 24 -2.73 3.53 0.81
CA GLY A 24 -1.60 2.74 1.28
C GLY A 24 -1.43 2.74 2.81
N GLY A 25 -2.27 3.45 3.56
CA GLY A 25 -2.28 3.51 5.03
C GLY A 25 -3.28 2.56 5.71
N THR A 26 -3.93 1.66 4.96
CA THR A 26 -4.97 0.76 5.47
C THR A 26 -4.53 -0.01 6.72
N GLY A 27 -5.41 -0.05 7.72
CA GLY A 27 -5.22 -0.73 9.01
C GLY A 27 -4.90 0.21 10.19
N GLY A 28 -4.50 1.46 9.95
CA GLY A 28 -4.30 2.46 11.00
C GLY A 28 -5.63 3.05 11.51
N ARG A 29 -5.77 3.19 12.85
CA ARG A 29 -6.98 3.74 13.51
C ARG A 29 -6.88 5.24 13.85
N SER A 30 -5.90 5.94 13.27
CA SER A 30 -5.73 7.39 13.36
C SER A 30 -5.15 7.90 12.05
N LEU A 31 -5.29 9.20 11.77
CA LEU A 31 -4.69 9.82 10.58
C LEU A 31 -3.17 9.57 10.54
N GLU A 32 -2.50 9.85 11.65
CA GLU A 32 -1.06 9.67 11.82
C GLU A 32 -0.62 8.21 11.63
N ALA A 33 -1.38 7.24 12.15
CA ALA A 33 -1.04 5.83 11.97
C ALA A 33 -1.13 5.42 10.49
N GLN A 34 -2.12 5.93 9.76
CA GLN A 34 -2.24 5.66 8.33
C GLN A 34 -1.13 6.35 7.52
N GLU A 35 -0.71 7.57 7.89
CA GLU A 35 0.44 8.26 7.30
C GLU A 35 1.72 7.43 7.46
N HIS A 36 2.03 6.97 8.69
CA HIS A 36 3.21 6.14 8.95
C HIS A 36 3.18 4.79 8.23
N LEU A 37 2.00 4.14 8.14
CA LEU A 37 1.85 2.90 7.40
C LEU A 37 2.07 3.08 5.90
N ALA A 38 1.48 4.13 5.32
CA ALA A 38 1.65 4.45 3.91
C ALA A 38 3.12 4.74 3.58
N GLU A 39 3.78 5.55 4.42
CA GLU A 39 5.20 5.84 4.29
C GLU A 39 6.06 4.58 4.41
N GLY A 40 5.84 3.76 5.45
CA GLY A 40 6.59 2.53 5.66
C GLY A 40 6.44 1.54 4.49
N ARG A 41 5.23 1.39 3.95
CA ARG A 41 4.96 0.53 2.78
C ARG A 41 5.64 1.05 1.52
N SER A 42 5.59 2.38 1.28
CA SER A 42 6.29 3.00 0.16
C SER A 42 7.80 2.75 0.23
N ARG A 43 8.41 3.04 1.39
CA ARG A 43 9.84 2.79 1.63
C ARG A 43 10.20 1.32 1.44
N GLY A 44 9.42 0.41 2.03
CA GLY A 44 9.64 -1.04 1.88
C GLY A 44 9.56 -1.51 0.42
N GLY A 45 8.63 -0.95 -0.36
CA GLY A 45 8.51 -1.21 -1.79
C GLY A 45 9.73 -0.74 -2.60
N GLN A 46 10.25 0.47 -2.30
CA GLN A 46 11.49 0.96 -2.93
C GLN A 46 12.70 0.09 -2.56
N THR A 47 12.87 -0.26 -1.28
CA THR A 47 13.94 -1.17 -0.85
C THR A 47 13.85 -2.52 -1.57
N ARG A 48 12.65 -3.07 -1.75
CA ARG A 48 12.46 -4.32 -2.49
C ARG A 48 12.80 -4.18 -3.97
N LYS A 49 12.45 -3.06 -4.58
CA LYS A 49 12.82 -2.72 -5.97
C LYS A 49 14.34 -2.65 -6.13
N GLU A 50 15.05 -2.01 -5.21
CA GLU A 50 16.52 -1.93 -5.23
C GLU A 50 17.17 -3.31 -5.09
N GLN A 51 16.69 -4.14 -4.15
CA GLN A 51 17.21 -5.49 -3.94
C GLN A 51 17.05 -6.42 -5.15
N LEU A 52 15.93 -6.30 -5.88
CA LEU A 52 15.63 -7.14 -7.04
C LEU A 52 16.18 -6.59 -8.36
N GLY A 53 16.55 -5.31 -8.39
CA GLY A 53 16.80 -4.59 -9.63
C GLY A 53 15.56 -4.44 -10.50
N THR A 54 15.74 -3.78 -11.65
CA THR A 54 14.63 -3.45 -12.58
C THR A 54 13.93 -4.69 -13.11
N GLU A 55 14.70 -5.66 -13.60
CA GLU A 55 14.15 -6.88 -14.23
C GLU A 55 13.39 -7.74 -13.21
N GLY A 56 13.98 -8.00 -12.05
CA GLY A 56 13.35 -8.79 -10.99
C GLY A 56 12.09 -8.14 -10.44
N TYR A 57 12.06 -6.81 -10.31
CA TYR A 57 10.86 -6.09 -9.88
C TYR A 57 9.75 -6.10 -10.94
N GLN A 58 10.12 -5.97 -12.23
CA GLN A 58 9.17 -6.10 -13.34
C GLN A 58 8.58 -7.51 -13.42
N GLU A 59 9.39 -8.55 -13.27
CA GLU A 59 8.92 -9.93 -13.27
C GLU A 59 7.96 -10.21 -12.11
N MET A 60 8.28 -9.71 -10.91
CA MET A 60 7.38 -9.77 -9.76
C MET A 60 6.04 -9.06 -10.04
N GLY A 61 6.08 -7.89 -10.66
CA GLY A 61 4.87 -7.16 -11.07
C GLY A 61 4.04 -7.92 -12.09
N ARG A 62 4.68 -8.54 -13.10
CA ARG A 62 4.02 -9.41 -14.09
C ARG A 62 3.33 -10.59 -13.41
N LYS A 63 4.05 -11.31 -12.55
CA LYS A 63 3.49 -12.41 -11.75
C LYS A 63 2.32 -11.93 -10.89
N GLY A 64 2.43 -10.76 -10.27
CA GLY A 64 1.31 -10.16 -9.51
C GLY A 64 0.08 -9.91 -10.39
N GLY A 65 0.25 -9.32 -11.57
CA GLY A 65 -0.86 -9.02 -12.50
C GLY A 65 -1.50 -10.24 -13.14
N LEU A 66 -0.78 -11.36 -13.23
CA LEU A 66 -1.29 -12.64 -13.73
C LEU A 66 -2.04 -13.47 -12.67
N SER A 67 -2.00 -13.05 -11.40
CA SER A 67 -2.67 -13.76 -10.31
C SER A 67 -4.18 -13.60 -10.41
N THR A 68 -4.92 -14.70 -10.31
CA THR A 68 -6.39 -14.71 -10.25
C THR A 68 -6.85 -15.24 -8.88
N THR A 69 -8.16 -15.35 -8.67
CA THR A 69 -8.72 -15.93 -7.44
C THR A 69 -8.37 -17.42 -7.27
N ASP A 70 -8.20 -18.14 -8.38
CA ASP A 70 -8.04 -19.60 -8.39
C ASP A 70 -6.60 -20.06 -8.71
N GLU A 71 -5.74 -19.17 -9.23
CA GLU A 71 -4.35 -19.50 -9.59
C GLU A 71 -3.38 -18.39 -9.21
N SER A 72 -2.21 -18.78 -8.72
CA SER A 72 -1.14 -17.83 -8.47
C SER A 72 -0.53 -17.36 -9.80
N GLY A 73 -0.17 -16.09 -9.90
CA GLY A 73 0.41 -15.60 -11.15
C GLY A 73 1.87 -16.03 -11.36
N GLY A 74 2.50 -16.68 -10.38
CA GLY A 74 3.74 -17.44 -10.59
C GLY A 74 3.51 -18.65 -11.50
N GLU A 75 2.51 -19.48 -11.18
CA GLU A 75 2.14 -20.67 -11.97
C GLU A 75 1.65 -20.32 -13.38
N ARG A 76 1.05 -19.15 -13.55
CA ARG A 76 0.60 -18.65 -14.85
C ARG A 76 1.72 -18.03 -15.66
N ALA A 77 2.65 -17.30 -15.03
CA ALA A 77 3.81 -16.73 -15.71
C ALA A 77 4.76 -17.78 -16.28
N GLU A 78 4.78 -18.99 -15.72
CA GLU A 78 5.59 -20.11 -16.24
C GLU A 78 5.00 -20.79 -17.48
N ARG A 79 3.73 -20.49 -17.84
CA ARG A 79 3.04 -21.09 -19.00
C ARG A 79 3.01 -20.17 -20.23
N GLU A 80 3.47 -18.93 -20.13
CA GLU A 80 3.61 -17.95 -21.23
C GLU A 80 5.06 -17.89 -21.72
#